data_AF-A0A221NWI3-F1
#
_entry.id   AF-A0A221NWI3-F1
#
_cell.length_a   1.000
_cell.length_b   1.000
_cell.length_c   1.000
_cell.angle_alpha   90.00
_cell.angle_beta   90.00
_cell.angle_gamma   90.00
#
_symmetry.space_group_name_H-M   'P 1'
#
loop_
_entity.id
_entity.type
_entity.pdbx_description
1 polymer ?
#
loop_
_entity_poly.entity_id
_entity_poly.type
_entity_poly.pdbx_seq_one_letter_code
_entity_poly.pdbx_strand_id
1 'polypeptide(L)'
;MLDSVNQLEYCASMTQEEWPARLARTMATEVRRFRQVRGMSAQQLADRCAELGMPIARSVLANFESGRRPTLSVAELLVIAQALRVPPAALVFPVGYQARIEVLPGRKIDTFQATQWFGGEGLEHNHPEAWRATEEERELFRSAPVGADLVREHERLVRALVSHQLRADEKIKRAAQLVHDFDSELRGALLQVADAMTDSTYRTAEEVEEIRAAIRALGMEPPGLPYYLAPYFQEKIEPPPTAEELLAMADAPTDPEPPKEAD
;
A
#
# COMPACT_ATOMS: atom_id res chain seq x y z
N MET A 1 -50.89 -23.81 30.18
CA MET A 1 -50.35 -22.53 29.69
C MET A 1 -48.84 -22.63 29.72
N LEU A 2 -48.26 -23.34 28.75
CA LEU A 2 -46.81 -23.49 28.60
C LEU A 2 -46.34 -22.53 27.51
N ASP A 3 -45.54 -21.55 27.95
CA ASP A 3 -44.43 -20.89 27.28
C ASP A 3 -44.54 -20.59 25.78
N SER A 4 -45.38 -19.61 25.47
CA SER A 4 -45.30 -18.82 24.24
C SER A 4 -44.04 -17.93 24.17
N VAL A 5 -43.23 -17.88 25.24
CA VAL A 5 -42.02 -17.05 25.37
C VAL A 5 -40.84 -17.67 24.60
N ASN A 6 -40.76 -18.99 24.54
CA ASN A 6 -39.63 -19.70 23.90
C ASN A 6 -39.73 -19.77 22.36
N GLN A 7 -40.91 -19.52 21.80
CA GLN A 7 -41.11 -19.43 20.34
C GLN A 7 -40.79 -18.04 19.77
N LEU A 8 -40.87 -16.97 20.59
CA LEU A 8 -40.55 -15.61 20.15
C LEU A 8 -39.04 -15.34 20.13
N GLU A 9 -38.26 -15.93 21.05
CA GLU A 9 -36.79 -15.90 20.98
C GLU A 9 -36.25 -16.70 19.78
N TYR A 10 -36.92 -17.80 19.41
CA TYR A 10 -36.53 -18.59 18.23
C TYR A 10 -36.83 -17.87 16.91
N CYS A 11 -37.90 -17.06 16.85
CA CYS A 11 -38.24 -16.26 15.68
C CYS A 11 -37.40 -14.97 15.54
N ALA A 12 -36.87 -14.42 16.64
CA ALA A 12 -35.97 -13.27 16.61
C ALA A 12 -34.52 -13.63 16.18
N SER A 13 -34.15 -14.92 16.25
CA SER A 13 -32.87 -15.46 15.76
C SER A 13 -32.83 -15.66 14.24
N MET A 14 -33.96 -15.55 13.53
CA MET A 14 -34.11 -15.96 12.12
C MET A 14 -33.69 -14.93 11.06
N THR A 15 -33.07 -13.79 11.42
CA THR A 15 -32.56 -12.83 10.40
C THR A 15 -31.30 -12.05 10.81
N GLN A 16 -30.47 -12.54 11.73
CA GLN A 16 -29.08 -12.06 11.74
C GLN A 16 -28.32 -12.78 10.63
N GLU A 17 -28.29 -12.18 9.43
CA GLU A 17 -27.39 -12.60 8.34
C GLU A 17 -26.01 -12.87 8.92
N GLU A 18 -25.44 -14.08 8.73
CA GLU A 18 -24.15 -14.43 9.36
C GLU A 18 -23.06 -13.40 9.02
N TRP A 19 -22.13 -13.17 9.96
CA TRP A 19 -21.07 -12.18 9.79
C TRP A 19 -20.33 -12.28 8.44
N PRO A 20 -19.94 -13.47 7.92
CA PRO A 20 -19.31 -13.59 6.61
C PRO A 20 -20.17 -13.03 5.47
N ALA A 21 -21.48 -13.27 5.51
CA ALA A 21 -22.40 -12.77 4.49
C ALA A 21 -22.58 -11.24 4.57
N ARG A 22 -22.61 -10.67 5.79
CA ARG A 22 -22.61 -9.20 5.98
C ARG A 22 -21.35 -8.55 5.41
N LEU A 23 -20.17 -9.12 5.69
CA LEU A 23 -18.90 -8.64 5.15
C LEU A 23 -18.87 -8.74 3.62
N ALA A 24 -19.29 -9.88 3.06
CA ALA A 24 -19.36 -10.07 1.62
C ALA A 24 -20.33 -9.11 0.94
N ARG A 25 -21.43 -8.72 1.60
CA ARG A 25 -22.37 -7.71 1.10
C ARG A 25 -21.75 -6.31 1.06
N THR A 26 -20.96 -5.95 2.07
CA THR A 26 -20.14 -4.72 2.02
C THR A 26 -19.19 -4.76 0.83
N MET A 27 -18.47 -5.86 0.65
CA MET A 27 -17.55 -6.02 -0.48
C MET A 27 -18.26 -5.95 -1.85
N ALA A 28 -19.42 -6.59 -1.98
CA ALA A 28 -20.26 -6.56 -3.17
C ALA A 28 -20.71 -5.14 -3.53
N THR A 29 -21.03 -4.34 -2.51
CA THR A 29 -21.39 -2.93 -2.66
C THR A 29 -20.21 -2.13 -3.19
N GLU A 30 -19.01 -2.33 -2.65
CA GLU A 30 -17.79 -1.62 -3.10
C GLU A 30 -17.35 -2.02 -4.51
N VAL A 31 -17.40 -3.31 -4.85
CA VAL A 31 -17.13 -3.80 -6.21
C VAL A 31 -18.09 -3.13 -7.21
N ARG A 32 -19.39 -3.15 -6.92
CA ARG A 32 -20.39 -2.50 -7.77
C ARG A 32 -20.15 -1.00 -7.89
N ARG A 33 -19.84 -0.31 -6.78
CA ARG A 33 -19.57 1.12 -6.74
C ARG A 33 -18.40 1.48 -7.64
N PHE A 34 -17.25 0.83 -7.46
CA PHE A 34 -16.05 1.11 -8.27
C PHE A 34 -16.20 0.73 -9.74
N ARG A 35 -16.97 -0.31 -10.04
CA ARG A 35 -17.34 -0.68 -11.42
C ARG A 35 -18.17 0.43 -12.07
N GLN A 36 -19.19 0.93 -11.36
CA GLN A 36 -20.05 2.01 -11.86
C GLN A 36 -19.31 3.34 -12.04
N VAL A 37 -18.45 3.72 -11.09
CA VAL A 37 -17.59 4.92 -11.19
C VAL A 37 -16.71 4.88 -12.44
N ARG A 38 -16.32 3.69 -12.89
CA ARG A 38 -15.51 3.48 -14.10
C ARG A 38 -16.32 3.32 -15.38
N GLY A 39 -17.64 3.43 -15.31
CA GLY A 39 -18.53 3.21 -16.47
C GLY A 39 -18.46 1.78 -17.02
N MET A 40 -18.03 0.80 -16.21
CA MET A 40 -17.87 -0.58 -16.65
C MET A 40 -19.17 -1.37 -16.48
N SER A 41 -19.49 -2.22 -17.45
CA SER A 41 -20.47 -3.29 -17.31
C SER A 41 -19.88 -4.48 -16.53
N ALA A 42 -20.73 -5.38 -16.03
CA ALA A 42 -20.28 -6.62 -15.41
C ALA A 42 -19.53 -7.53 -16.41
N GLN A 43 -19.84 -7.42 -17.71
CA GLN A 43 -19.13 -8.16 -18.75
C GLN A 43 -17.70 -7.61 -18.92
N GLN A 44 -17.54 -6.29 -19.00
CA GLN A 44 -16.21 -5.67 -19.11
C GLN A 44 -15.32 -5.96 -17.90
N LEU A 45 -15.89 -6.11 -16.70
CA LEU A 45 -15.13 -6.56 -15.53
C LEU A 45 -14.70 -8.03 -15.67
N ALA A 46 -15.59 -8.91 -16.14
CA ALA A 46 -15.26 -10.30 -16.42
C ALA A 46 -14.14 -10.44 -17.46
N ASP A 47 -14.23 -9.68 -18.56
CA ASP A 47 -13.25 -9.68 -19.65
C ASP A 47 -11.85 -9.27 -19.12
N ARG A 48 -11.78 -8.21 -18.30
CA ARG A 48 -10.51 -7.79 -17.67
C ARG A 48 -9.94 -8.82 -16.69
N CYS A 49 -10.80 -9.54 -15.96
CA CYS A 49 -10.32 -10.62 -15.09
C CYS A 49 -9.68 -11.74 -15.94
N ALA A 50 -10.27 -12.05 -17.09
CA ALA A 50 -9.69 -13.02 -18.04
C ALA A 50 -8.37 -12.53 -18.65
N GLU A 51 -8.26 -11.25 -19.01
CA GLU A 51 -7.01 -10.62 -19.47
C GLU A 51 -5.89 -10.70 -18.42
N LEU A 52 -6.24 -10.71 -17.12
CA LEU A 52 -5.30 -10.86 -16.00
C LEU A 52 -4.96 -12.33 -15.69
N GLY A 53 -5.43 -13.29 -16.49
CA GLY A 53 -5.12 -14.72 -16.33
C GLY A 53 -6.01 -15.45 -15.32
N MET A 54 -7.04 -14.81 -14.75
CA MET A 54 -8.02 -15.46 -13.87
C MET A 54 -9.45 -15.12 -14.32
N PRO A 55 -10.03 -15.91 -15.23
CA PRO A 55 -11.40 -15.68 -15.70
C PRO A 55 -12.42 -15.76 -14.56
N ILE A 56 -13.21 -14.71 -14.37
CA ILE A 56 -14.37 -14.68 -13.47
C ILE A 56 -15.60 -14.39 -14.31
N ALA A 57 -16.50 -15.37 -14.44
CA ALA A 57 -17.66 -15.23 -15.31
C ALA A 57 -18.56 -14.05 -14.91
N ARG A 58 -19.15 -13.36 -15.91
CA ARG A 58 -20.13 -12.28 -15.70
C ARG A 58 -21.24 -12.67 -14.71
N SER A 59 -21.74 -13.90 -14.79
CA SER A 59 -22.80 -14.40 -13.89
C SER A 59 -22.34 -14.51 -12.44
N VAL A 60 -21.08 -14.87 -12.20
CA VAL A 60 -20.47 -14.92 -10.85
C VAL A 60 -20.37 -13.51 -10.27
N LEU A 61 -19.86 -12.55 -11.05
CA LEU A 61 -19.80 -11.14 -10.63
C LEU A 61 -21.19 -10.56 -10.37
N ALA A 62 -22.15 -10.82 -11.25
CA ALA A 62 -23.53 -10.36 -11.08
C ALA A 62 -24.22 -10.97 -9.85
N ASN A 63 -23.95 -12.25 -9.55
CA ASN A 63 -24.48 -12.92 -8.35
C ASN A 63 -23.81 -12.41 -7.08
N PHE A 64 -22.52 -12.07 -7.13
CA PHE A 64 -21.81 -11.45 -6.01
C PHE A 64 -22.36 -10.05 -5.74
N GLU A 65 -22.42 -9.18 -6.76
CA GLU A 65 -22.95 -7.81 -6.64
C GLU A 65 -24.43 -7.76 -6.19
N SER A 66 -25.20 -8.81 -6.45
CA SER A 66 -26.59 -8.92 -5.98
C SER A 66 -26.73 -9.55 -4.59
N GLY A 67 -25.63 -9.99 -3.97
CA GLY A 67 -25.63 -10.71 -2.69
C GLY A 67 -26.12 -12.16 -2.77
N ARG A 68 -26.33 -12.73 -3.96
CA ARG A 68 -26.70 -14.16 -4.13
C ARG A 68 -25.52 -15.09 -3.90
N ARG A 69 -24.29 -14.60 -4.16
CA ARG A 69 -23.05 -15.28 -3.78
C ARG A 69 -22.43 -14.53 -2.60
N PRO A 70 -22.39 -15.11 -1.39
CA PRO A 70 -21.97 -14.41 -0.17
C PRO A 70 -20.47 -14.53 0.10
N THR A 71 -19.64 -14.75 -0.93
CA THR A 71 -18.19 -14.98 -0.76
C THR A 71 -17.41 -14.47 -1.96
N LEU A 72 -16.16 -14.08 -1.71
CA LEU A 72 -15.06 -13.96 -2.67
C LEU A 72 -13.84 -14.64 -2.06
N SER A 73 -13.08 -15.38 -2.87
CA SER A 73 -11.74 -15.81 -2.47
C SER A 73 -10.77 -14.61 -2.47
N VAL A 74 -9.62 -14.74 -1.79
CA VAL A 74 -8.57 -13.72 -1.83
C VAL A 74 -8.04 -13.52 -3.25
N ALA A 75 -7.92 -14.59 -4.05
CA ALA A 75 -7.51 -14.50 -5.45
C ALA A 75 -8.51 -13.68 -6.29
N GLU A 76 -9.82 -13.94 -6.13
CA GLU A 76 -10.85 -13.14 -6.81
C GLU A 76 -10.80 -11.66 -6.38
N LEU A 77 -10.60 -11.39 -5.08
CA LEU A 77 -10.47 -10.03 -4.55
C LEU A 77 -9.30 -9.28 -5.21
N LEU A 78 -8.12 -9.90 -5.30
CA LEU A 78 -6.94 -9.29 -5.91
C LEU A 78 -7.13 -9.00 -7.40
N VAL A 79 -7.68 -9.97 -8.16
CA VAL A 79 -7.91 -9.82 -9.59
C VAL A 79 -8.98 -8.77 -9.89
N ILE A 80 -10.08 -8.77 -9.12
CA ILE A 80 -11.12 -7.74 -9.25
C ILE A 80 -10.56 -6.35 -8.91
N ALA A 81 -9.75 -6.23 -7.85
CA ALA A 81 -9.10 -4.98 -7.47
C ALA A 81 -8.20 -4.45 -8.59
N GLN A 82 -7.39 -5.32 -9.20
CA GLN A 82 -6.52 -4.98 -10.33
C GLN A 82 -7.32 -4.61 -11.59
N ALA A 83 -8.35 -5.38 -11.95
CA ALA A 83 -9.24 -5.10 -13.08
C ALA A 83 -9.99 -3.77 -12.92
N LEU A 84 -10.32 -3.44 -11.68
CA LEU A 84 -10.88 -2.16 -11.28
C LEU A 84 -9.82 -1.11 -10.97
N ARG A 85 -8.50 -1.36 -11.04
CA ARG A 85 -7.45 -0.38 -10.69
C ARG A 85 -7.70 0.34 -9.36
N VAL A 86 -7.96 -0.43 -8.30
CA VAL A 86 -8.11 0.06 -6.91
C VAL A 86 -7.27 -0.81 -5.98
N PRO A 87 -6.83 -0.30 -4.82
CA PRO A 87 -6.22 -1.17 -3.81
C PRO A 87 -7.25 -2.19 -3.30
N PRO A 88 -6.86 -3.46 -3.01
CA PRO A 88 -7.77 -4.49 -2.51
C PRO A 88 -8.52 -4.07 -1.24
N ALA A 89 -7.84 -3.33 -0.35
CA ALA A 89 -8.43 -2.80 0.88
C ALA A 89 -9.66 -1.91 0.62
N ALA A 90 -9.71 -1.18 -0.51
CA ALA A 90 -10.87 -0.34 -0.84
C ALA A 90 -12.11 -1.16 -1.23
N LEU A 91 -11.95 -2.43 -1.61
CA LEU A 91 -13.07 -3.35 -1.84
C LEU A 91 -13.57 -4.01 -0.55
N VAL A 92 -12.83 -3.91 0.55
CA VAL A 92 -13.17 -4.50 1.85
C VAL A 92 -13.66 -3.44 2.83
N PHE A 93 -13.01 -2.27 2.85
CA PHE A 93 -13.24 -1.19 3.80
C PHE A 93 -13.75 0.07 3.09
N PRO A 94 -15.03 0.43 3.23
CA PRO A 94 -15.65 1.59 2.60
C PRO A 94 -15.30 2.89 3.36
N VAL A 95 -14.01 3.23 3.44
CA VAL A 95 -13.49 4.44 4.12
C VAL A 95 -14.17 5.69 3.56
N GLY A 96 -14.65 6.56 4.44
CA GLY A 96 -15.38 7.79 4.08
C GLY A 96 -16.85 7.60 3.69
N TYR A 97 -17.29 6.36 3.42
CA TYR A 97 -18.70 6.03 3.14
C TYR A 97 -19.39 5.39 4.34
N GLN A 98 -18.63 4.65 5.15
CA GLN A 98 -19.10 4.07 6.40
C GLN A 98 -18.12 4.42 7.51
N ALA A 99 -18.61 5.03 8.60
CA ALA A 99 -17.76 5.39 9.73
C ALA A 99 -17.20 4.16 10.47
N ARG A 100 -18.00 3.09 10.59
CA ARG A 100 -17.61 1.88 11.31
C ARG A 100 -17.96 0.60 10.57
N ILE A 101 -17.06 -0.38 10.57
CA ILE A 101 -17.22 -1.69 9.94
C ILE A 101 -17.05 -2.82 10.95
N GLU A 102 -17.80 -3.91 10.75
CA GLU A 102 -17.67 -5.13 11.54
C GLU A 102 -16.56 -6.03 10.98
N VAL A 103 -15.32 -5.83 11.45
CA VAL A 103 -14.14 -6.52 10.91
C VAL A 103 -13.96 -7.95 11.44
N LEU A 104 -14.60 -8.26 12.57
CA LEU A 104 -14.69 -9.59 13.16
C LEU A 104 -16.12 -9.78 13.72
N PRO A 105 -16.62 -11.01 13.92
CA PRO A 105 -17.96 -11.25 14.43
C PRO A 105 -18.27 -10.46 15.72
N GLY A 106 -19.28 -9.60 15.66
CA GLY A 106 -19.72 -8.73 16.74
C GLY A 106 -18.83 -7.48 16.99
N ARG A 107 -17.75 -7.28 16.23
CA ARG A 107 -16.73 -6.26 16.52
C ARG A 107 -16.71 -5.17 15.46
N LYS A 108 -17.35 -4.04 15.77
CA LYS A 108 -17.34 -2.84 14.93
C LYS A 108 -16.25 -1.88 15.34
N ILE A 109 -15.37 -1.51 14.41
CA ILE A 109 -14.31 -0.50 14.62
C ILE A 109 -14.44 0.62 13.60
N ASP A 110 -13.67 1.69 13.76
CA ASP A 110 -13.54 2.71 12.73
C ASP A 110 -13.02 2.10 11.41
N THR A 111 -13.60 2.49 10.28
CA THR A 111 -13.27 1.88 8.98
C THR A 111 -11.85 2.22 8.52
N PHE A 112 -11.34 3.40 8.89
CA PHE A 112 -9.96 3.78 8.59
C PHE A 112 -8.99 2.96 9.45
N GLN A 113 -9.28 2.78 10.74
CA GLN A 113 -8.50 1.87 11.61
C GLN A 113 -8.48 0.43 11.07
N ALA A 114 -9.61 -0.09 10.57
CA ALA A 114 -9.67 -1.42 9.96
C ALA A 114 -8.76 -1.54 8.73
N THR A 115 -8.69 -0.46 7.94
CA THR A 115 -7.81 -0.38 6.76
C THR A 115 -6.34 -0.37 7.16
N GLN A 116 -5.99 0.38 8.22
CA GLN A 116 -4.62 0.43 8.75
C GLN A 116 -4.17 -0.94 9.25
N TRP A 117 -5.01 -1.65 10.01
CA TRP A 117 -4.70 -3.01 10.43
C TRP A 117 -4.49 -3.96 9.26
N PHE A 118 -5.40 -3.94 8.28
CA PHE A 118 -5.29 -4.79 7.10
C PHE A 118 -4.00 -4.50 6.30
N GLY A 119 -3.54 -3.25 6.30
CA GLY A 119 -2.30 -2.81 5.67
C GLY A 119 -1.03 -2.99 6.51
N GLY A 120 -1.13 -3.54 7.72
CA GLY A 120 0.00 -3.69 8.66
C GLY A 120 0.35 -2.43 9.46
N GLU A 121 -0.34 -1.31 9.24
CA GLU A 121 -0.01 0.00 9.82
C GLU A 121 -0.47 0.18 11.29
N GLY A 122 -1.16 -0.79 11.87
CA GLY A 122 -1.62 -0.69 13.26
C GLY A 122 -2.13 -2.00 13.87
N LEU A 123 -1.82 -2.20 15.15
CA LEU A 123 -2.32 -3.29 16.00
C LEU A 123 -3.77 -3.12 16.43
N GLU A 124 -4.18 -1.88 16.65
CA GLU A 124 -5.23 -1.62 17.63
C GLU A 124 -6.63 -1.88 17.08
N HIS A 125 -7.23 -2.93 17.63
CA HIS A 125 -8.66 -3.19 17.59
C HIS A 125 -9.17 -3.01 19.01
N ASN A 126 -10.31 -2.32 19.15
CA ASN A 126 -11.07 -2.28 20.41
C ASN A 126 -11.55 -3.69 20.76
N HIS A 127 -10.68 -4.45 21.40
CA HIS A 127 -10.92 -5.77 21.93
C HIS A 127 -11.65 -5.68 23.28
N PRO A 128 -12.51 -6.66 23.63
CA PRO A 128 -12.91 -6.87 25.02
C PRO A 128 -11.64 -6.97 25.90
N GLU A 129 -11.72 -6.63 27.19
CA GLU A 129 -10.52 -6.57 28.07
C GLU A 129 -9.62 -7.81 27.97
N ALA A 130 -10.22 -8.99 27.82
CA ALA A 130 -9.53 -10.26 27.66
C ALA A 130 -8.67 -10.42 26.39
N TRP A 131 -8.82 -9.55 25.40
CA TRP A 131 -8.11 -9.59 24.12
C TRP A 131 -7.36 -8.27 23.83
N ARG A 132 -7.27 -7.35 24.80
CA ARG A 132 -6.46 -6.15 24.64
C ARG A 132 -4.99 -6.56 24.59
N ALA A 133 -4.29 -6.08 23.56
CA ALA A 133 -2.85 -6.28 23.47
C ALA A 133 -2.16 -5.69 24.71
N THR A 134 -1.34 -6.49 25.39
CA THR A 134 -0.48 -6.01 26.48
C THR A 134 0.57 -5.04 25.94
N GLU A 135 1.26 -4.32 26.82
CA GLU A 135 2.38 -3.47 26.38
C GLU A 135 3.48 -4.30 25.73
N GLU A 136 3.73 -5.52 26.22
CA GLU A 136 4.68 -6.44 25.58
C GLU A 136 4.22 -6.88 24.19
N GLU A 137 2.93 -7.17 23.98
CA GLU A 137 2.41 -7.55 22.65
C GLU A 137 2.42 -6.36 21.67
N ARG A 138 2.16 -5.15 22.18
CA ARG A 138 2.29 -3.90 21.42
C ARG A 138 3.73 -3.65 21.01
N GLU A 139 4.65 -3.83 21.94
CA GLU A 139 6.08 -3.74 21.66
C GLU A 139 6.52 -4.82 20.69
N LEU A 140 6.05 -6.06 20.86
CA LEU A 140 6.37 -7.16 19.97
C LEU A 140 5.90 -6.91 18.55
N PHE A 141 4.74 -6.28 18.34
CA PHE A 141 4.30 -5.94 16.97
C PHE A 141 4.97 -4.68 16.45
N ARG A 142 5.22 -3.65 17.27
CA ARG A 142 6.02 -2.49 16.84
C ARG A 142 7.44 -2.88 16.43
N SER A 143 8.02 -3.84 17.16
CA SER A 143 9.33 -4.44 16.88
C SER A 143 9.23 -5.68 16.00
N ALA A 144 8.02 -6.13 15.64
CA ALA A 144 7.87 -7.29 14.79
C ALA A 144 8.45 -6.91 13.44
N PRO A 145 9.31 -7.77 12.87
CA PRO A 145 9.87 -7.56 11.56
C PRO A 145 8.82 -7.85 10.49
N VAL A 146 7.69 -7.13 10.51
CA VAL A 146 6.78 -7.12 9.38
C VAL A 146 7.55 -6.43 8.27
N GLY A 147 7.97 -7.20 7.27
CA GLY A 147 8.81 -6.70 6.19
C GLY A 147 8.26 -5.43 5.54
N ALA A 148 6.93 -5.30 5.46
CA ALA A 148 6.26 -4.12 4.95
C ALA A 148 6.54 -2.84 5.76
N ASP A 149 6.67 -2.92 7.09
CA ASP A 149 6.91 -1.75 7.95
C ASP A 149 8.34 -1.25 7.82
N LEU A 150 9.31 -2.17 7.82
CA LEU A 150 10.72 -1.82 7.60
C LEU A 150 10.94 -1.23 6.20
N VAL A 151 10.31 -1.83 5.18
CA VAL A 151 10.36 -1.31 3.80
C VAL A 151 9.69 0.06 3.70
N ARG A 152 8.56 0.27 4.37
CA ARG A 152 7.86 1.55 4.39
C ARG A 152 8.66 2.64 5.08
N GLU A 153 9.29 2.31 6.20
CA GLU A 153 10.16 3.23 6.93
C GLU A 153 11.40 3.57 6.10
N HIS A 154 12.02 2.56 5.47
CA HIS A 154 13.08 2.77 4.48
C HIS A 154 12.65 3.74 3.37
N GLU A 155 11.48 3.53 2.75
CA GLU A 155 10.99 4.46 1.73
C GLU A 155 10.70 5.87 2.28
N ARG A 156 10.17 5.98 3.50
CA ARG A 156 9.93 7.29 4.15
C ARG A 156 11.24 8.04 4.33
N LEU A 157 12.27 7.37 4.83
CA LEU A 157 13.61 7.93 5.03
C LEU A 157 14.28 8.30 3.72
N VAL A 158 14.24 7.44 2.69
CA VAL A 158 14.76 7.76 1.35
C VAL A 158 14.03 8.97 0.76
N ARG A 159 12.70 9.07 0.88
CA ARG A 159 11.95 10.26 0.45
C ARG A 159 12.38 11.52 1.20
N ALA A 160 12.60 11.43 2.52
CA ALA A 160 13.08 12.56 3.32
C ALA A 160 14.49 13.00 2.89
N LEU A 161 15.40 12.05 2.71
CA LEU A 161 16.77 12.26 2.21
C LEU A 161 16.79 13.04 0.90
N VAL A 162 16.06 12.55 -0.12
CA VAL A 162 15.92 13.22 -1.42
C VAL A 162 15.34 14.62 -1.25
N SER A 163 14.36 14.78 -0.35
CA SER A 163 13.74 16.07 -0.07
C SER A 163 14.70 17.08 0.56
N HIS A 164 15.64 16.62 1.41
CA HIS A 164 16.68 17.46 2.00
C HIS A 164 17.72 17.87 0.96
N GLN A 165 18.19 16.91 0.16
CA GLN A 165 19.14 17.16 -0.94
C GLN A 165 18.60 18.19 -1.92
N LEU A 166 17.38 17.99 -2.45
CA LEU A 166 16.79 18.90 -3.43
C LEU A 166 16.61 20.33 -2.87
N ARG A 167 16.27 20.45 -1.58
CA ARG A 167 16.17 21.76 -0.93
C ARG A 167 17.54 22.42 -0.78
N ALA A 168 18.58 21.68 -0.40
CA ALA A 168 19.93 22.20 -0.32
C ALA A 168 20.40 22.73 -1.68
N ASP A 169 20.28 21.92 -2.72
CA ASP A 169 20.67 22.26 -4.10
C ASP A 169 19.92 23.50 -4.62
N GLU A 170 18.61 23.59 -4.34
CA GLU A 170 17.80 24.75 -4.71
C GLU A 170 18.34 26.04 -4.06
N LYS A 171 18.69 26.00 -2.77
CA LYS A 171 19.24 27.17 -2.05
C LYS A 171 20.64 27.54 -2.54
N ILE A 172 21.51 26.56 -2.80
CA ILE A 172 22.84 26.78 -3.39
C ILE A 172 22.70 27.44 -4.76
N LYS A 173 21.84 26.89 -5.62
CA LYS A 173 21.57 27.44 -6.96
C LYS A 173 21.04 28.86 -6.87
N ARG A 174 20.12 29.14 -5.94
CA ARG A 174 19.57 30.49 -5.78
C ARG A 174 20.62 31.47 -5.27
N ALA A 175 21.44 31.08 -4.31
CA ALA A 175 22.54 31.88 -3.78
C ALA A 175 23.56 32.23 -4.88
N ALA A 176 23.87 31.29 -5.77
CA ALA A 176 24.79 31.50 -6.90
C ALA A 176 24.26 32.52 -7.94
N GLN A 177 22.94 32.70 -8.03
CA GLN A 177 22.30 33.66 -8.93
C GLN A 177 22.25 35.09 -8.38
N LEU A 178 22.55 35.29 -7.09
CA LEU A 178 22.60 36.60 -6.45
C LEU A 178 23.98 37.23 -6.68
N VAL A 179 24.07 38.12 -7.67
CA VAL A 179 25.34 38.70 -8.17
C VAL A 179 25.59 40.12 -7.61
N HIS A 180 24.58 40.78 -7.04
CA HIS A 180 24.70 42.17 -6.58
C HIS A 180 25.05 42.27 -5.09
N ASP A 181 25.88 43.27 -4.73
CA ASP A 181 26.35 43.50 -3.35
C ASP A 181 25.22 43.70 -2.33
N PHE A 182 24.08 44.27 -2.76
CA PHE A 182 22.88 44.45 -1.93
C PHE A 182 22.17 43.14 -1.57
N ASP A 183 22.52 42.03 -2.22
CA ASP A 183 21.96 40.69 -1.97
C ASP A 183 22.82 39.83 -1.02
N SER A 184 23.89 40.40 -0.45
CA SER A 184 24.88 39.66 0.37
C SER A 184 24.25 38.98 1.60
N GLU A 185 23.32 39.67 2.28
CA GLU A 185 22.62 39.13 3.45
C GLU A 185 21.71 37.95 3.06
N LEU A 186 20.92 38.10 1.99
CA LEU A 186 20.06 37.04 1.48
C LEU A 186 20.87 35.84 0.98
N ARG A 187 21.98 36.09 0.28
CA ARG A 187 22.91 35.04 -0.17
C ARG A 187 23.46 34.25 1.01
N GLY A 188 23.92 34.95 2.07
CA GLY A 188 24.40 34.32 3.29
C GLY A 188 23.32 33.44 3.96
N ALA A 189 22.09 33.96 4.08
CA ALA A 189 20.98 33.22 4.65
C ALA A 189 20.63 31.95 3.84
N LEU A 190 20.64 32.04 2.50
CA LEU A 190 20.39 30.89 1.63
C LEU A 190 21.46 29.80 1.79
N LEU A 191 22.74 30.18 1.87
CA LEU A 191 23.83 29.23 2.10
C LEU A 191 23.73 28.59 3.47
N GLN A 192 23.40 29.35 4.51
CA GLN A 192 23.20 28.79 5.86
C GLN A 192 22.06 27.76 5.89
N VAL A 193 20.95 28.02 5.18
CA VAL A 193 19.85 27.05 5.05
C VAL A 193 20.29 25.83 4.23
N ALA A 194 21.08 26.03 3.17
CA ALA A 194 21.62 24.92 2.38
C ALA A 194 22.51 24.00 3.23
N ASP A 195 23.38 24.57 4.07
CA ASP A 195 24.25 23.82 4.96
C ASP A 195 23.41 23.01 5.97
N ALA A 196 22.40 23.62 6.60
CA ALA A 196 21.51 22.92 7.52
C ALA A 196 20.71 21.77 6.85
N MET A 197 20.33 21.93 5.58
CA MET A 197 19.68 20.87 4.80
C MET A 197 20.68 19.77 4.41
N THR A 198 21.93 20.13 4.13
CA THR A 198 23.02 19.19 3.87
C THR A 198 23.29 18.32 5.10
N ASP A 199 23.38 18.92 6.28
CA ASP A 199 23.52 18.20 7.56
C ASP A 199 22.32 17.26 7.82
N SER A 200 21.11 17.69 7.47
CA SER A 200 19.92 16.84 7.56
C SER A 200 19.98 15.67 6.58
N THR A 201 20.57 15.89 5.38
CA THR A 201 20.76 14.83 4.38
C THR A 201 21.70 13.75 4.93
N TYR A 202 22.86 14.11 5.48
CA TYR A 202 23.79 13.12 6.05
C TYR A 202 23.17 12.33 7.22
N ARG A 203 22.47 13.01 8.13
CA ARG A 203 21.79 12.32 9.24
C ARG A 203 20.72 11.34 8.76
N THR A 204 19.90 11.74 7.78
CA THR A 204 18.91 10.81 7.21
C THR A 204 19.58 9.67 6.44
N ALA A 205 20.76 9.87 5.85
CA ALA A 205 21.49 8.79 5.18
C ALA A 205 21.96 7.73 6.18
N GLU A 206 22.44 8.13 7.36
CA GLU A 206 22.78 7.23 8.47
C GLU A 206 21.54 6.41 8.89
N GLU A 207 20.38 7.06 9.09
CA GLU A 207 19.12 6.37 9.41
C GLU A 207 18.70 5.38 8.30
N VAL A 208 18.95 5.70 7.03
CA VAL A 208 18.73 4.78 5.90
C VAL A 208 19.69 3.58 5.99
N GLU A 209 20.97 3.76 6.33
CA GLU A 209 21.89 2.64 6.50
C GLU A 209 21.48 1.72 7.67
N GLU A 210 21.01 2.30 8.78
CA GLU A 210 20.52 1.56 9.95
C GLU A 210 19.30 0.68 9.60
N ILE A 211 18.28 1.25 8.95
CA ILE A 211 17.09 0.47 8.58
C ILE A 211 17.43 -0.60 7.53
N ARG A 212 18.36 -0.33 6.60
CA ARG A 212 18.84 -1.33 5.64
C ARG A 212 19.58 -2.46 6.33
N ALA A 213 20.40 -2.16 7.34
CA ALA A 213 21.07 -3.18 8.15
C ALA A 213 20.05 -4.02 8.94
N ALA A 214 19.02 -3.40 9.50
CA ALA A 214 17.93 -4.11 10.19
C ALA A 214 17.17 -5.05 9.25
N ILE A 215 16.83 -4.60 8.03
CA ILE A 215 16.22 -5.45 7.00
C ILE A 215 17.11 -6.67 6.69
N ARG A 216 18.41 -6.45 6.48
CA ARG A 216 19.37 -7.55 6.21
C ARG A 216 19.53 -8.52 7.37
N ALA A 217 19.51 -8.04 8.62
CA ALA A 217 19.62 -8.87 9.81
C ALA A 217 18.47 -9.90 9.92
N LEU A 218 17.34 -9.62 9.26
CA LEU A 218 16.17 -10.50 9.19
C LEU A 218 16.20 -11.45 7.98
N GLY A 219 17.30 -11.45 7.22
CA GLY A 219 17.43 -12.24 5.98
C GLY A 219 16.62 -11.68 4.81
N MET A 220 16.16 -10.43 4.90
CA MET A 220 15.43 -9.74 3.83
C MET A 220 16.39 -8.90 2.99
N GLU A 221 16.00 -8.63 1.74
CA GLU A 221 16.72 -7.72 0.86
C GLU A 221 16.13 -6.30 0.94
N PRO A 222 16.93 -5.28 1.29
CA PRO A 222 16.44 -3.91 1.33
C PRO A 222 16.17 -3.38 -0.09
N PRO A 223 15.16 -2.51 -0.27
CA PRO A 223 14.88 -1.92 -1.58
C PRO A 223 16.10 -1.20 -2.16
N GLY A 224 16.23 -1.15 -3.48
CA GLY A 224 17.32 -0.43 -4.15
C GLY A 224 17.33 1.07 -3.81
N LEU A 225 18.53 1.66 -3.80
CA LEU A 225 18.71 3.10 -3.63
C LEU A 225 18.90 3.78 -4.99
N PRO A 226 18.34 4.97 -5.22
CA PRO A 226 18.65 5.76 -6.40
C PRO A 226 20.14 6.10 -6.51
N TYR A 227 20.73 5.91 -7.69
CA TYR A 227 22.17 6.13 -7.91
C TYR A 227 22.66 7.54 -7.56
N TYR A 228 21.85 8.58 -7.76
CA TYR A 228 22.24 9.96 -7.43
C TYR A 228 22.40 10.20 -5.92
N LEU A 229 22.04 9.22 -5.08
CA LEU A 229 22.30 9.24 -3.64
C LEU A 229 23.60 8.49 -3.25
N ALA A 230 24.30 7.86 -4.20
CA ALA A 230 25.56 7.15 -3.94
C ALA A 230 26.59 7.93 -3.12
N PRO A 231 26.73 9.27 -3.26
CA PRO A 231 27.66 10.02 -2.41
C PRO A 231 27.37 9.96 -0.91
N TYR A 232 26.16 9.58 -0.49
CA TYR A 232 25.75 9.53 0.92
C TYR A 232 25.89 8.14 1.56
N PHE A 233 26.26 7.12 0.79
CA PHE A 233 26.26 5.73 1.25
C PHE A 233 27.61 5.05 1.06
N GLN A 234 27.96 4.17 1.98
CA GLN A 234 29.17 3.34 1.84
C GLN A 234 28.96 2.18 0.85
N GLU A 235 27.71 1.76 0.68
CA GLU A 235 27.33 0.70 -0.24
C GLU A 235 27.52 1.14 -1.70
N LYS A 236 28.10 0.26 -2.52
CA LYS A 236 28.21 0.50 -3.96
C LYS A 236 26.81 0.45 -4.59
N ILE A 237 26.31 1.61 -5.01
CA ILE A 237 25.07 1.71 -5.80
C ILE A 237 25.44 1.64 -7.28
N GLU A 238 24.81 0.76 -8.04
CA GLU A 238 25.07 0.62 -9.47
C GLU A 238 24.59 1.86 -10.24
N PRO A 239 25.42 2.38 -11.18
CA PRO A 239 25.01 3.48 -12.04
C PRO A 239 23.84 3.06 -12.94
N PRO A 240 22.95 3.99 -13.30
CA PRO A 240 21.96 3.70 -14.32
C PRO A 240 22.66 3.38 -15.65
N PRO A 241 22.02 2.62 -16.55
CA PRO A 241 22.55 2.37 -17.87
C PRO A 241 22.82 3.70 -18.59
N THR A 242 23.93 3.74 -19.31
CA THR A 242 24.32 4.86 -20.18
C THR A 242 23.30 5.06 -21.31
N ALA A 243 23.31 6.24 -21.93
CA ALA A 243 22.47 6.51 -23.09
C ALA A 243 22.72 5.50 -24.22
N GLU A 244 23.97 5.08 -24.42
CA GLU A 244 24.35 4.06 -25.41
C GLU A 244 23.75 2.68 -25.07
N GLU A 245 23.81 2.26 -23.81
CA GLU A 245 23.20 1.01 -23.33
C GLU A 245 21.67 1.05 -23.46
N LEU A 246 21.02 2.16 -23.10
CA LEU A 246 19.57 2.31 -23.24
C LEU A 246 19.12 2.25 -24.70
N LEU A 247 19.89 2.86 -25.61
CA LEU A 247 19.62 2.80 -27.05
C LEU A 247 19.82 1.37 -27.58
N ALA A 248 20.89 0.69 -27.20
CA ALA A 248 21.13 -0.70 -27.59
C ALA A 248 20.06 -1.67 -27.05
N MET A 249 19.53 -1.43 -25.85
CA MET A 249 18.43 -2.20 -25.27
C MET A 249 17.09 -1.95 -25.98
N ALA A 250 16.86 -0.72 -26.45
CA ALA A 250 15.67 -0.39 -27.25
C ALA A 250 15.71 -1.01 -28.65
N ASP A 251 16.91 -1.15 -29.21
CA ASP A 251 17.16 -1.80 -30.52
C ASP A 251 17.27 -3.33 -30.42
N ALA A 252 17.24 -3.90 -29.20
CA ALA A 252 17.27 -5.35 -29.01
C ALA A 252 15.96 -5.98 -29.51
N PRO A 253 16.01 -7.05 -30.34
CA PRO A 253 14.81 -7.72 -30.84
C PRO A 253 13.98 -8.21 -29.65
N THR A 254 12.71 -7.82 -29.63
CA THR A 254 11.83 -7.95 -28.45
C THR A 254 11.31 -9.38 -28.23
N ASP A 255 11.67 -10.32 -29.10
CA ASP A 255 11.35 -11.75 -28.97
C ASP A 255 12.55 -12.61 -29.42
N PRO A 256 12.94 -13.65 -28.66
CA PRO A 256 13.69 -14.75 -29.26
C PRO A 256 12.78 -15.47 -30.27
N GLU A 257 13.23 -15.60 -31.52
CA GLU A 257 12.57 -16.43 -32.54
C GLU A 257 12.17 -17.79 -31.91
N PRO A 258 10.91 -18.24 -32.04
CA PRO A 258 10.53 -19.55 -31.54
C PRO A 258 11.42 -20.61 -32.21
N PRO A 259 11.85 -21.65 -31.48
CA PRO A 259 12.75 -22.65 -32.01
C PRO A 259 12.15 -23.26 -33.27
N LYS A 260 12.89 -23.21 -34.38
CA LYS A 260 12.51 -23.85 -35.64
C LYS A 260 12.26 -25.33 -35.36
N GLU A 261 11.03 -25.79 -35.59
CA GLU A 261 10.70 -27.20 -35.60
C GLU A 261 11.61 -27.89 -36.60
N ALA A 262 12.35 -28.90 -36.13
CA ALA A 262 13.15 -29.76 -36.98
C ALA A 262 12.22 -30.76 -37.66
N ASP A 263 12.20 -30.74 -39.00
CA ASP A 263 11.58 -31.76 -39.86
C ASP A 263 12.16 -33.17 -39.64
#